data_AF-A0A6J8DG79-F1
#
_entry.id   AF-A0A6J8DG79-F1
#
_cell.length_a   1.000
_cell.length_b   1.000
_cell.length_c   1.000
_cell.angle_alpha   90.00
_cell.angle_beta   90.00
_cell.angle_gamma   90.00
#
_symmetry.space_group_name_H-M   'P 1'
#
loop_
_entity.id
_entity.type
_entity.pdbx_description
1 polymer ?
#
loop_
_entity_poly.entity_id
_entity_poly.type
_entity_poly.pdbx_seq_one_letter_code
_entity_poly.pdbx_strand_id
1 'polypeptide(L)'
;MALKCQTLKKYNIFVRENPEHLIGQSLEIERSMDQMLENRVTYRVWKQVPVEEKKKMKIIENTVEKNEFIEIMKVEMNQFASHVDRVRRQYREIKTLKESLKQKEILVQIDFAENYSCKSLAEVQSAYWNQTPVTIHPVVVYFRGQSKLEHKSIAIISDELSHSTSTVCTFLDSLIPVLKEICPNVECVHYWTDIPSSQYRNKTIFDLVANHSSVYGIQARWNYFESGHGKGPCDGLGGTIKRMADEAVKRGAVVIQDPKEFFDGL
;
A
#
# COMPACT_ATOMS: atom_id res chain seq x y z
N MET A 1 -15.73 -2.59 10.54
CA MET A 1 -15.43 -3.80 11.32
C MET A 1 -14.80 -3.57 12.70
N ALA A 2 -13.53 -3.20 12.85
CA ALA A 2 -12.82 -3.25 14.16
C ALA A 2 -13.54 -2.56 15.34
N LEU A 3 -14.06 -1.34 15.15
CA LEU A 3 -14.83 -0.63 16.18
C LEU A 3 -16.15 -1.31 16.55
N LYS A 4 -16.79 -2.02 15.61
CA LYS A 4 -18.01 -2.81 15.86
C LYS A 4 -17.69 -4.12 16.58
N CYS A 5 -16.55 -4.76 16.27
CA CYS A 5 -16.05 -5.90 17.04
C CYS A 5 -15.77 -5.53 18.50
N GLN A 6 -15.32 -4.30 18.77
CA GLN A 6 -15.20 -3.80 20.15
C GLN A 6 -16.55 -3.69 20.84
N THR A 7 -17.63 -3.34 20.12
CA THR A 7 -18.99 -3.38 20.67
C THR A 7 -19.38 -4.80 21.07
N LEU A 8 -19.10 -5.81 20.23
CA LEU A 8 -19.36 -7.22 20.58
C LEU A 8 -18.64 -7.66 21.86
N LYS A 9 -17.38 -7.25 22.04
CA LYS A 9 -16.61 -7.53 23.26
C LYS A 9 -17.29 -6.97 24.53
N LYS A 10 -18.01 -5.84 24.44
CA LYS A 10 -18.76 -5.28 25.59
C LYS A 10 -19.91 -6.19 26.05
N TYR A 11 -20.49 -6.96 25.13
CA TYR A 11 -21.55 -7.93 25.41
C TYR A 11 -21.00 -9.33 25.71
N ASN A 12 -19.71 -9.46 26.01
CA ASN A 12 -19.01 -10.75 26.21
C ASN A 12 -19.06 -11.68 24.98
N ILE A 13 -19.33 -11.15 23.78
CA ILE A 13 -19.25 -11.91 22.54
C ILE A 13 -17.79 -11.91 22.10
N PHE A 14 -17.14 -13.06 22.21
CA PHE A 14 -15.72 -13.18 21.93
C PHE A 14 -15.43 -13.04 20.43
N VAL A 15 -14.73 -11.97 20.09
CA VAL A 15 -14.18 -11.74 18.75
C VAL A 15 -12.67 -11.67 18.87
N ARG A 16 -11.96 -12.60 18.22
CA ARG A 16 -10.49 -12.61 18.18
C ARG A 16 -9.96 -11.30 17.57
N GLU A 17 -8.79 -10.88 18.04
CA GLU A 17 -8.20 -9.59 17.65
C GLU A 17 -7.77 -9.55 16.18
N ASN A 18 -7.35 -10.69 15.62
CA ASN A 18 -7.13 -10.80 14.19
C ASN A 18 -8.48 -11.08 13.49
N PRO A 19 -8.98 -10.13 12.67
CA PRO A 19 -10.28 -10.27 12.05
C PRO A 19 -10.35 -11.44 11.05
N GLU A 20 -9.24 -11.99 10.55
CA GLU A 20 -9.25 -13.19 9.69
C GLU A 20 -9.91 -14.41 10.36
N HIS A 21 -9.89 -14.50 11.69
CA HIS A 21 -10.56 -15.57 12.41
C HIS A 21 -12.09 -15.42 12.46
N LEU A 22 -12.64 -14.23 12.14
CA LEU A 22 -14.08 -14.02 12.03
C LEU A 22 -14.73 -14.89 10.96
N ILE A 23 -13.96 -15.27 9.93
CA ILE A 23 -14.45 -16.00 8.76
C ILE A 23 -14.92 -17.41 9.14
N GLY A 24 -14.28 -18.04 10.12
CA GLY A 24 -14.64 -19.39 10.58
C GLY A 24 -15.67 -19.43 11.70
N GLN A 25 -16.06 -18.28 12.26
CA GLN A 25 -16.92 -18.18 13.45
C GLN A 25 -18.22 -17.42 13.18
N SER A 26 -18.54 -17.13 11.92
CA SER A 26 -19.68 -16.26 11.56
C SER A 26 -21.02 -16.73 12.14
N LEU A 27 -21.31 -18.03 12.03
CA LEU A 27 -22.53 -18.64 12.57
C LEU A 27 -22.59 -18.62 14.11
N GLU A 28 -21.45 -18.81 14.78
CA GLU A 28 -21.36 -18.78 16.23
C GLU A 28 -21.58 -17.35 16.75
N ILE A 29 -20.92 -16.38 16.12
CA ILE A 29 -21.06 -14.96 16.44
C ILE A 29 -22.50 -14.49 16.22
N GLU A 30 -23.15 -14.92 15.13
CA GLU A 30 -24.55 -14.63 14.85
C GLU A 30 -25.47 -15.12 15.97
N ARG A 31 -25.33 -16.39 16.38
CA ARG A 31 -26.10 -16.94 17.51
C ARG A 31 -25.84 -16.20 18.82
N SER A 32 -24.59 -15.85 19.11
CA SER A 32 -24.26 -15.07 20.30
C SER A 32 -24.85 -13.67 20.26
N MET A 33 -24.90 -13.03 19.08
CA MET A 33 -25.56 -11.73 18.92
C MET A 33 -27.07 -11.83 19.19
N ASP A 34 -27.74 -12.87 18.68
CA ASP A 34 -29.15 -13.12 18.95
C ASP A 34 -29.44 -13.38 20.43
N GLN A 35 -28.52 -13.97 21.18
CA GLN A 35 -28.72 -14.29 22.59
C GLN A 35 -28.33 -13.16 23.54
N MET A 36 -27.26 -12.43 23.24
CA MET A 36 -26.56 -11.56 24.21
C MET A 36 -26.75 -10.07 23.96
N LEU A 37 -27.15 -9.65 22.76
CA LEU A 37 -27.42 -8.22 22.49
C LEU A 37 -28.74 -7.77 23.11
N GLU A 38 -28.70 -6.56 23.68
CA GLU A 38 -29.88 -5.79 24.11
C GLU A 38 -30.73 -5.35 22.91
N ASN A 39 -31.97 -4.91 23.17
CA ASN A 39 -32.89 -4.43 22.13
C ASN A 39 -32.30 -3.28 21.30
N ARG A 40 -31.49 -2.43 21.92
CA ARG A 40 -30.80 -1.33 21.25
C ARG A 40 -29.30 -1.45 21.45
N VAL A 41 -28.54 -1.32 20.36
CA VAL A 41 -27.10 -1.50 20.36
C VAL A 41 -26.42 -0.19 19.97
N THR A 42 -25.60 0.34 20.89
CA THR A 42 -24.74 1.50 20.61
C THR A 42 -23.37 1.03 20.13
N TYR A 43 -22.97 1.47 18.94
CA TYR A 43 -21.70 1.09 18.30
C TYR A 43 -20.98 2.28 17.69
N ARG A 44 -19.66 2.13 17.52
CA ARG A 44 -18.77 3.17 17.01
C ARG A 44 -18.37 2.93 15.56
N VAL A 45 -18.30 4.00 14.77
CA VAL A 45 -17.79 3.97 13.39
C VAL A 45 -16.93 5.18 13.07
N TRP A 46 -15.99 5.00 12.16
CA TRP A 46 -15.29 6.11 11.53
C TRP A 46 -16.18 6.74 10.46
N LYS A 47 -16.38 8.06 10.51
CA LYS A 47 -17.12 8.83 9.50
C LYS A 47 -16.37 10.11 9.15
N GLN A 48 -16.39 10.49 7.88
CA GLN A 48 -15.93 11.82 7.47
C GLN A 48 -16.92 12.87 7.95
N VAL A 49 -16.41 13.89 8.65
CA VAL A 49 -17.17 15.04 9.12
C VAL A 49 -16.51 16.34 8.67
N PRO A 50 -17.30 17.33 8.23
CA PRO A 50 -16.78 18.65 7.88
C PRO A 50 -16.31 19.36 9.15
N VAL A 51 -15.07 19.84 9.13
CA VAL A 51 -14.47 20.67 10.18
C VAL A 51 -13.66 21.76 9.49
N GLU A 52 -14.08 23.02 9.64
CA GLU A 52 -13.31 24.20 9.19
C GLU A 52 -12.81 24.03 7.74
N GLU A 53 -13.73 23.83 6.80
CA GLU A 53 -13.49 23.66 5.36
C GLU A 53 -12.76 22.37 4.92
N LYS A 54 -12.32 21.51 5.86
CA LYS A 54 -11.70 20.21 5.55
C LYS A 54 -12.55 19.04 6.03
N LYS A 55 -12.45 17.89 5.34
CA LYS A 55 -13.06 16.63 5.81
C LYS A 55 -12.08 15.92 6.74
N LYS A 56 -12.47 15.68 7.98
CA LYS A 56 -11.70 14.89 8.95
C LYS A 56 -12.43 13.59 9.28
N MET A 57 -11.68 12.52 9.48
CA MET A 57 -12.23 11.26 10.00
C MET A 57 -12.43 11.41 11.51
N LYS A 58 -13.65 11.20 12.01
CA LYS A 58 -13.95 11.12 13.44
C LYS A 58 -14.67 9.83 13.77
N ILE A 59 -14.50 9.38 15.01
CA ILE A 59 -15.30 8.30 15.57
C ILE A 59 -16.64 8.90 16.01
N ILE A 60 -17.74 8.31 15.55
CA ILE A 60 -19.09 8.66 15.97
C ILE A 60 -19.77 7.43 16.59
N GLU A 61 -20.75 7.69 17.46
CA GLU A 61 -21.61 6.67 18.05
C GLU A 61 -22.98 6.67 17.37
N ASN A 62 -23.46 5.47 17.03
CA ASN A 62 -24.79 5.23 16.51
C ASN A 62 -25.50 4.24 17.42
N THR A 63 -26.81 4.40 17.58
CA THR A 63 -27.66 3.44 18.30
C THR A 63 -28.76 2.96 17.38
N VAL A 64 -28.82 1.65 17.15
CA VAL A 64 -29.80 0.99 16.27
C VAL A 64 -30.52 -0.13 17.02
N GLU A 65 -31.60 -0.63 16.44
CA GLU A 65 -32.27 -1.83 16.96
C GLU A 65 -31.38 -3.07 16.78
N LYS A 66 -31.54 -4.07 17.64
CA LYS A 66 -30.77 -5.32 17.66
C LYS A 66 -30.68 -5.97 16.29
N ASN A 67 -31.83 -6.20 15.65
CA ASN A 67 -31.90 -6.89 14.35
C ASN A 67 -31.18 -6.10 13.25
N GLU A 68 -31.25 -4.76 13.30
CA GLU A 68 -30.53 -3.89 12.37
C GLU A 68 -29.00 -4.02 12.58
N PHE A 69 -28.54 -4.04 13.83
CA PHE A 69 -27.12 -4.25 14.12
C PHE A 69 -26.61 -5.61 13.65
N ILE A 70 -27.41 -6.67 13.82
CA ILE A 70 -27.07 -8.03 13.37
C ILE A 70 -26.89 -8.06 11.85
N GLU A 71 -27.81 -7.47 11.09
CA GLU A 71 -27.70 -7.42 9.63
C GLU A 71 -26.50 -6.59 9.17
N ILE A 72 -26.21 -5.46 9.82
CA ILE A 72 -24.98 -4.67 9.57
C ILE A 72 -23.73 -5.54 9.77
N MET A 73 -23.67 -6.29 10.86
CA MET A 73 -22.53 -7.16 11.17
C MET A 73 -22.40 -8.29 10.15
N LYS A 74 -23.49 -8.97 9.77
CA LYS A 74 -23.48 -10.02 8.75
C LYS A 74 -22.93 -9.53 7.41
N VAL A 75 -23.44 -8.38 6.94
CA VAL A 75 -22.99 -7.79 5.68
C VAL A 75 -21.50 -7.46 5.73
N GLU A 76 -21.02 -6.79 6.79
CA GLU A 76 -19.61 -6.46 6.92
C GLU A 76 -18.73 -7.72 7.07
N MET A 77 -19.21 -8.77 7.75
CA MET A 77 -18.46 -10.03 7.92
C MET A 77 -18.32 -10.78 6.60
N ASN A 78 -19.37 -10.84 5.78
CA ASN A 78 -19.33 -11.44 4.45
C ASN A 78 -18.40 -10.66 3.50
N GLN A 79 -18.46 -9.33 3.54
CA GLN A 79 -17.54 -8.47 2.79
C GLN A 79 -16.09 -8.69 3.23
N PHE A 80 -15.85 -8.79 4.54
CA PHE A 80 -14.52 -9.03 5.09
C PHE A 80 -13.99 -10.43 4.74
N ALA A 81 -14.82 -11.46 4.75
CA ALA A 81 -14.44 -12.80 4.30
C ALA A 81 -13.99 -12.78 2.83
N SER A 82 -14.81 -12.16 1.97
CA SER A 82 -14.48 -12.00 0.55
C SER A 82 -13.18 -11.22 0.34
N HIS A 83 -12.93 -10.20 1.16
CA HIS A 83 -11.71 -9.41 1.16
C HIS A 83 -10.48 -10.28 1.49
N VAL A 84 -10.53 -11.05 2.57
CA VAL A 84 -9.44 -11.96 2.97
C VAL A 84 -9.17 -13.03 1.92
N ASP A 85 -10.20 -13.58 1.29
CA ASP A 85 -10.04 -14.55 0.22
C ASP A 85 -9.31 -13.94 -1.00
N ARG A 86 -9.63 -12.70 -1.36
CA ARG A 86 -8.92 -11.97 -2.43
C ARG A 86 -7.45 -11.72 -2.06
N VAL A 87 -7.19 -11.27 -0.84
CA VAL A 87 -5.82 -11.07 -0.31
C VAL A 87 -5.02 -12.37 -0.44
N ARG A 88 -5.54 -13.48 0.12
CA ARG A 88 -4.86 -14.79 0.10
C ARG A 88 -4.60 -15.28 -1.32
N ARG A 89 -5.56 -15.07 -2.23
CA ARG A 89 -5.43 -15.44 -3.64
C ARG A 89 -4.35 -14.62 -4.34
N GLN A 90 -4.34 -13.29 -4.19
CA GLN A 90 -3.34 -12.42 -4.80
C GLN A 90 -1.92 -12.73 -4.31
N TYR A 91 -1.73 -12.92 -3.01
CA TYR A 91 -0.43 -13.32 -2.46
C TYR A 91 0.03 -14.70 -2.96
N ARG A 92 -0.91 -15.62 -3.23
CA ARG A 92 -0.60 -16.89 -3.89
C ARG A 92 -0.22 -16.69 -5.35
N GLU A 93 -0.98 -15.88 -6.09
CA GLU A 93 -0.73 -15.57 -7.50
C GLU A 93 0.67 -14.95 -7.71
N ILE A 94 1.06 -13.96 -6.89
CA ILE A 94 2.39 -13.35 -6.99
C ILE A 94 3.51 -14.31 -6.59
N LYS A 95 3.27 -15.20 -5.61
CA LYS A 95 4.22 -16.25 -5.23
C LYS A 95 4.43 -17.23 -6.39
N THR A 96 3.34 -17.72 -6.97
CA THR A 96 3.40 -18.61 -8.14
C THR A 96 4.07 -17.91 -9.32
N LEU A 97 3.77 -16.63 -9.57
CA LEU A 97 4.42 -15.85 -10.62
C LEU A 97 5.94 -15.74 -10.41
N LYS A 98 6.40 -15.51 -9.18
CA LYS A 98 7.85 -15.52 -8.84
C LYS A 98 8.47 -16.89 -9.12
N GLU A 99 7.79 -17.97 -8.75
CA GLU A 99 8.27 -19.34 -8.95
C GLU A 99 8.34 -19.72 -10.44
N SER A 100 7.34 -19.32 -11.24
CA SER A 100 7.22 -19.66 -12.67
C SER A 100 7.70 -18.57 -13.63
N LEU A 101 8.34 -17.50 -13.16
CA LEU A 101 8.79 -16.36 -13.98
C LEU A 101 9.76 -16.83 -15.07
N LYS A 102 9.49 -16.49 -16.34
CA LYS A 102 10.29 -16.88 -17.51
C LYS A 102 11.48 -15.94 -17.73
N GLN A 103 12.45 -16.36 -18.54
CA GLN A 103 13.69 -15.63 -18.79
C GLN A 103 13.53 -14.25 -19.46
N LYS A 104 12.44 -14.06 -20.21
CA LYS A 104 12.11 -12.80 -20.90
C LYS A 104 10.97 -12.04 -20.20
N GLU A 105 10.61 -12.45 -19.00
CA GLU A 105 9.58 -11.82 -18.20
C GLU A 105 10.21 -11.25 -16.93
N ILE A 106 9.75 -10.08 -16.52
CA ILE A 106 10.16 -9.46 -15.25
C ILE A 106 8.92 -9.13 -14.42
N LEU A 107 9.04 -9.26 -13.12
CA LEU A 107 8.01 -8.87 -12.16
C LEU A 107 8.50 -7.63 -11.43
N VAL A 108 7.73 -6.56 -11.47
CA VAL A 108 8.06 -5.28 -10.85
C VAL A 108 7.02 -4.95 -9.80
N GLN A 109 7.44 -4.84 -8.55
CA GLN A 109 6.62 -4.28 -7.48
C GLN A 109 7.00 -2.82 -7.30
N ILE A 110 6.02 -1.93 -7.32
CA ILE A 110 6.21 -0.50 -7.12
C ILE A 110 5.23 0.04 -6.08
N ASP A 111 5.69 1.00 -5.28
CA ASP A 111 4.85 1.71 -4.33
C ASP A 111 5.42 3.10 -4.03
N PHE A 112 4.62 3.98 -3.42
CA PHE A 112 5.12 5.21 -2.82
C PHE A 112 5.45 4.96 -1.34
N ALA A 113 6.69 5.20 -0.94
CA ALA A 113 6.99 5.29 0.47
C ALA A 113 6.46 6.63 1.02
N GLU A 114 6.13 6.66 2.31
CA GLU A 114 5.90 7.93 3.00
C GLU A 114 7.10 8.85 2.81
N ASN A 115 6.83 10.09 2.41
CA ASN A 115 7.84 11.11 2.11
C ASN A 115 8.86 11.24 3.24
N TYR A 116 10.12 11.35 2.86
CA TYR A 116 11.19 11.67 3.80
C TYR A 116 11.17 13.17 4.10
N SER A 117 11.27 13.57 5.36
CA SER A 117 11.41 14.98 5.72
C SER A 117 12.88 15.27 5.99
N CYS A 118 13.50 16.13 5.19
CA CYS A 118 14.87 16.57 5.37
C CYS A 118 15.01 17.26 6.73
N LYS A 119 15.81 16.66 7.62
CA LYS A 119 16.09 17.18 8.97
C LYS A 119 17.57 17.49 9.10
N SER A 120 17.89 18.59 9.77
CA SER A 120 19.25 18.94 10.17
C SER A 120 19.44 18.76 11.67
N LEU A 121 20.66 18.36 12.08
CA LEU A 121 21.02 18.22 13.50
C LEU A 121 21.17 19.57 14.22
N ALA A 122 21.36 20.65 13.47
CA ALA A 122 21.55 22.00 13.98
C ALA A 122 20.44 22.93 13.48
N GLU A 123 19.17 22.53 13.66
CA GLU A 123 18.02 23.34 13.29
C GLU A 123 17.78 24.47 14.30
N VAL A 124 17.82 25.71 13.82
CA VAL A 124 17.13 26.82 14.49
C VAL A 124 15.61 26.59 14.46
N GLN A 125 14.87 27.11 15.43
CA GLN A 125 13.42 26.88 15.58
C GLN A 125 12.60 27.15 14.30
N SER A 126 13.05 28.06 13.44
CA SER A 126 12.43 28.35 12.13
C SER A 126 12.64 27.24 11.09
N ALA A 127 13.77 26.53 11.11
CA ALA A 127 14.07 25.44 10.18
C ALA A 127 13.23 24.18 10.45
N TYR A 128 12.87 23.94 11.72
CA TYR A 128 11.96 22.86 12.12
C TYR A 128 10.58 22.94 11.43
N TRP A 129 10.11 24.15 11.12
CA TRP A 129 8.82 24.37 10.45
C TRP A 129 8.87 24.28 8.93
N ASN A 130 10.06 24.22 8.33
CA ASN A 130 10.25 24.30 6.88
C ASN A 130 11.09 23.13 6.34
N GLN A 131 10.72 21.91 6.73
CA GLN A 131 11.37 20.69 6.25
C GLN A 131 10.97 20.42 4.80
N THR A 132 11.97 20.29 3.91
CA THR A 132 11.76 19.89 2.52
C THR A 132 11.38 18.40 2.48
N PRO A 133 10.19 18.04 2.00
CA PRO A 133 9.83 16.64 1.81
C PRO A 133 10.46 16.09 0.52
N VAL A 134 10.82 14.81 0.55
CA VAL A 134 11.36 14.05 -0.59
C VAL A 134 10.43 12.89 -0.87
N THR A 135 10.00 12.76 -2.13
CA THR A 135 9.28 11.58 -2.61
C THR A 135 10.27 10.46 -2.87
N ILE A 136 9.99 9.28 -2.28
CA ILE A 136 10.74 8.06 -2.51
C ILE A 136 9.77 7.05 -3.11
N HIS A 137 10.12 6.51 -4.27
CA HIS A 137 9.36 5.47 -4.96
C HIS A 137 10.19 4.19 -5.04
N PRO A 138 10.04 3.28 -4.05
CA PRO A 138 10.73 2.00 -4.07
C PRO A 138 10.21 1.09 -5.18
N VAL A 139 11.16 0.47 -5.88
CA VAL A 139 10.92 -0.46 -6.97
C VAL A 139 11.69 -1.74 -6.70
N VAL A 140 11.00 -2.88 -6.68
CA VAL A 140 11.62 -4.19 -6.52
C VAL A 140 11.39 -5.01 -7.77
N VAL A 141 12.46 -5.26 -8.51
CA VAL A 141 12.46 -5.99 -9.77
C VAL A 141 12.88 -7.42 -9.52
N TYR A 142 12.06 -8.38 -9.91
CA TYR A 142 12.36 -9.80 -9.92
C TYR A 142 12.53 -10.27 -11.37
N PHE A 143 13.58 -11.03 -11.64
CA PHE A 143 13.89 -11.54 -12.98
C PHE A 143 14.55 -12.90 -12.87
N ARG A 144 14.53 -13.68 -13.95
CA ARG A 144 15.17 -15.00 -13.99
C ARG A 144 16.59 -14.87 -14.52
N GLY A 145 17.57 -15.13 -13.66
CA GLY A 145 18.98 -15.31 -14.06
C GLY A 145 19.21 -16.65 -14.77
N GLN A 146 20.46 -17.09 -14.88
CA GLN A 146 20.82 -18.33 -15.61
C GLN A 146 20.09 -19.58 -15.10
N SER A 147 19.71 -19.64 -13.82
CA SER A 147 18.99 -20.79 -13.24
C SER A 147 18.19 -20.49 -11.97
N LYS A 148 18.20 -19.25 -11.48
CA LYS A 148 17.56 -18.85 -10.22
C LYS A 148 16.75 -17.56 -10.37
N LEU A 149 15.77 -17.39 -9.50
CA LEU A 149 15.10 -16.11 -9.36
C LEU A 149 16.06 -15.12 -8.70
N GLU A 150 16.27 -13.99 -9.33
CA GLU A 150 17.09 -12.89 -8.83
C GLU A 150 16.21 -11.66 -8.62
N HIS A 151 16.72 -10.72 -7.83
CA HIS A 151 16.04 -9.45 -7.63
C HIS A 151 17.02 -8.28 -7.57
N LYS A 152 16.54 -7.10 -7.93
CA LYS A 152 17.20 -5.82 -7.75
C LYS A 152 16.24 -4.84 -7.09
N SER A 153 16.77 -4.06 -6.16
CA SER A 153 16.08 -2.98 -5.48
C SER A 153 16.54 -1.66 -6.08
N ILE A 154 15.59 -0.83 -6.49
CA ILE A 154 15.80 0.50 -7.05
C ILE A 154 14.94 1.47 -6.26
N ALA A 155 15.37 2.71 -6.11
CA ALA A 155 14.52 3.77 -5.60
C ALA A 155 14.63 4.98 -6.50
N ILE A 156 13.47 5.51 -6.89
CA ILE A 156 13.39 6.77 -7.63
C ILE A 156 13.16 7.87 -6.60
N ILE A 157 13.99 8.91 -6.67
CA ILE A 157 13.95 10.07 -5.77
C ILE A 157 13.42 11.27 -6.55
N SER A 158 12.49 12.03 -5.97
CA SER A 158 11.89 13.18 -6.63
C SER A 158 11.45 14.26 -5.63
N ASP A 159 11.46 15.50 -6.11
CA ASP A 159 10.87 16.68 -5.50
C ASP A 159 9.35 16.81 -5.76
N GLU A 160 8.79 16.01 -6.66
CA GLU A 160 7.35 16.00 -6.98
C GLU A 160 6.54 15.25 -5.89
N LEU A 161 5.61 15.96 -5.24
CA LEU A 161 4.88 15.48 -4.05
C LEU A 161 3.44 15.05 -4.30
N SER A 162 2.89 15.29 -5.50
CA SER A 162 1.48 15.03 -5.79
C SER A 162 1.12 13.54 -5.76
N HIS A 163 2.13 12.67 -5.96
CA HIS A 163 1.95 11.23 -6.17
C HIS A 163 0.82 10.99 -7.17
N SER A 164 0.84 11.74 -8.27
CA SER A 164 -0.21 11.69 -9.29
C SER A 164 0.08 10.57 -10.28
N THR A 165 -0.91 10.25 -11.11
CA THR A 165 -0.69 9.30 -12.20
C THR A 165 0.36 9.78 -13.19
N SER A 166 0.44 11.09 -13.44
CA SER A 166 1.53 11.67 -14.25
C SER A 166 2.90 11.39 -13.64
N THR A 167 3.06 11.53 -12.32
CA THR A 167 4.29 11.17 -11.62
C THR A 167 4.63 9.69 -11.82
N VAL A 168 3.64 8.80 -11.71
CA VAL A 168 3.82 7.36 -11.97
C VAL A 168 4.29 7.10 -13.40
N CYS A 169 3.67 7.74 -14.41
CA CYS A 169 4.08 7.61 -15.80
C CYS A 169 5.54 8.08 -16.00
N THR A 170 5.92 9.23 -15.46
CA THR A 170 7.30 9.74 -15.53
C THR A 170 8.30 8.80 -14.85
N PHE A 171 7.93 8.22 -13.71
CA PHE A 171 8.78 7.23 -13.04
C PHE A 171 8.93 5.97 -13.89
N LEU A 172 7.86 5.51 -14.55
CA LEU A 172 7.94 4.40 -15.50
C LEU A 172 8.84 4.73 -16.70
N ASP A 173 8.71 5.93 -17.29
CA ASP A 173 9.58 6.39 -18.39
C ASP A 173 11.06 6.29 -18.00
N SER A 174 11.41 6.66 -16.76
CA SER A 174 12.77 6.54 -16.22
C SER A 174 13.19 5.10 -15.89
N LEU A 175 12.23 4.26 -15.50
CA LEU A 175 12.48 2.89 -15.06
C LEU A 175 12.68 1.93 -16.24
N ILE A 176 11.93 2.10 -17.33
CA ILE A 176 11.97 1.19 -18.49
C ILE A 176 13.39 0.97 -19.05
N PRO A 177 14.23 2.01 -19.27
CA PRO A 177 15.63 1.81 -19.68
C PRO A 177 16.40 0.92 -18.70
N VAL A 178 16.24 1.14 -17.39
CA VAL A 178 16.90 0.32 -16.35
C VAL A 178 16.42 -1.13 -16.41
N LEU A 179 15.12 -1.37 -16.66
CA LEU A 179 14.59 -2.73 -16.81
C LEU A 179 15.21 -3.45 -18.03
N LYS A 180 15.43 -2.73 -19.14
CA LYS A 180 16.10 -3.27 -20.33
C LYS A 180 17.56 -3.57 -20.09
N GLU A 181 18.25 -2.82 -19.23
CA GLU A 181 19.62 -3.16 -18.81
C GLU A 181 19.65 -4.42 -17.94
N ILE A 182 18.67 -4.58 -17.04
CA ILE A 182 18.55 -5.77 -16.18
C ILE A 182 18.22 -7.02 -17.00
N CYS A 183 17.33 -6.90 -17.98
CA CYS A 183 16.90 -7.99 -18.85
C CYS A 183 16.85 -7.50 -20.31
N PRO A 184 17.96 -7.59 -21.08
CA PRO A 184 18.05 -7.05 -22.44
C PRO A 184 17.01 -7.60 -23.43
N ASN A 185 16.55 -8.83 -23.22
CA ASN A 185 15.58 -9.51 -24.07
C ASN A 185 14.17 -9.55 -23.44
N VAL A 186 13.84 -8.58 -22.57
CA VAL A 186 12.54 -8.53 -21.90
C VAL A 186 11.41 -8.36 -22.93
N GLU A 187 10.41 -9.23 -22.85
CA GLU A 187 9.22 -9.23 -23.70
C GLU A 187 7.96 -8.81 -22.92
N CYS A 188 7.94 -9.03 -21.59
CA CYS A 188 6.79 -8.70 -20.76
C CYS A 188 7.17 -8.25 -19.34
N VAL A 189 6.52 -7.18 -18.87
CA VAL A 189 6.60 -6.70 -17.49
C VAL A 189 5.30 -6.99 -16.75
N HIS A 190 5.40 -7.64 -15.60
CA HIS A 190 4.28 -7.84 -14.68
C HIS A 190 4.39 -6.81 -13.56
N TYR A 191 3.64 -5.72 -13.64
CA TYR A 191 3.54 -4.73 -12.57
C TYR A 191 2.61 -5.24 -11.46
N TRP A 192 3.00 -4.99 -10.21
CA TRP A 192 2.22 -5.25 -9.02
C TRP A 192 2.25 -4.01 -8.13
N THR A 193 1.06 -3.47 -7.88
CA THR A 193 0.87 -2.16 -7.25
C THR A 193 -0.30 -2.16 -6.29
N ASP A 194 -0.37 -1.13 -5.44
CA ASP A 194 -1.57 -0.81 -4.69
C ASP A 194 -2.69 -0.24 -5.58
N ILE A 195 -3.89 -0.04 -5.04
CA ILE A 195 -5.08 0.39 -5.80
C ILE A 195 -5.57 1.86 -5.67
N PRO A 196 -4.82 2.83 -5.13
CA PRO A 196 -5.30 4.21 -5.08
C PRO A 196 -5.57 4.73 -6.49
N SER A 197 -6.78 5.25 -6.70
CA SER A 197 -7.25 5.67 -8.02
C SER A 197 -6.54 6.93 -8.54
N SER A 198 -5.99 7.74 -7.64
CA SER A 198 -5.17 8.91 -7.98
C SER A 198 -3.79 8.54 -8.55
N GLN A 199 -3.33 7.30 -8.35
CA GLN A 199 -1.98 6.85 -8.66
C GLN A 199 -2.00 5.73 -9.70
N TYR A 200 -2.34 4.51 -9.27
CA TYR A 200 -2.10 3.27 -10.01
C TYR A 200 -3.37 2.70 -10.66
N ARG A 201 -4.56 3.08 -10.21
CA ARG A 201 -5.83 2.50 -10.67
C ARG A 201 -6.75 3.52 -11.32
N ASN A 202 -6.49 3.86 -12.57
CA ASN A 202 -7.31 4.80 -13.34
C ASN A 202 -7.16 4.60 -14.86
N LYS A 203 -7.91 5.40 -15.62
CA LYS A 203 -7.94 5.36 -17.09
C LYS A 203 -6.58 5.60 -17.75
N THR A 204 -5.71 6.41 -17.15
CA THR A 204 -4.40 6.73 -17.71
C THR A 204 -3.45 5.54 -17.57
N ILE A 205 -3.46 4.86 -16.42
CA ILE A 205 -2.72 3.59 -16.27
C ILE A 205 -3.28 2.51 -17.21
N PHE A 206 -4.60 2.45 -17.37
CA PHE A 206 -5.21 1.51 -18.32
C PHE A 206 -4.75 1.77 -19.76
N ASP A 207 -4.77 3.03 -20.20
CA ASP A 207 -4.29 3.43 -21.52
C ASP A 207 -2.79 3.15 -21.70
N LEU A 208 -1.97 3.44 -20.68
CA LEU A 208 -0.55 3.13 -20.67
C LEU A 208 -0.30 1.63 -20.84
N VAL A 209 -1.05 0.78 -20.14
CA VAL A 209 -0.91 -0.68 -20.23
C VAL A 209 -1.34 -1.20 -21.60
N ALA A 210 -2.44 -0.68 -22.14
CA ALA A 210 -2.93 -1.03 -23.47
C ALA A 210 -1.93 -0.66 -24.57
N ASN A 211 -1.23 0.46 -24.41
CA ASN A 211 -0.24 0.96 -25.36
C ASN A 211 1.21 0.65 -24.95
N HIS A 212 1.44 -0.17 -23.92
CA HIS A 212 2.78 -0.34 -23.35
C HIS A 212 3.79 -0.88 -24.38
N SER A 213 3.34 -1.78 -25.27
CA SER A 213 4.19 -2.33 -26.32
C SER A 213 4.53 -1.32 -27.42
N SER A 214 3.63 -0.38 -27.74
CA SER A 214 3.91 0.66 -28.73
C SER A 214 4.78 1.77 -28.15
N VAL A 215 4.59 2.11 -26.87
CA VAL A 215 5.35 3.16 -26.17
C VAL A 215 6.76 2.68 -25.81
N TYR A 216 6.89 1.47 -25.24
CA TYR A 216 8.16 0.99 -24.68
C TYR A 216 8.79 -0.19 -25.42
N GLY A 217 8.09 -0.80 -26.38
CA GLY A 217 8.55 -2.01 -27.07
C GLY A 217 8.45 -3.29 -26.24
N ILE A 218 7.75 -3.26 -25.10
CA ILE A 218 7.61 -4.40 -24.17
C ILE A 218 6.12 -4.53 -23.83
N GLN A 219 5.59 -5.75 -23.69
CA GLN A 219 4.22 -5.94 -23.20
C GLN A 219 4.13 -5.66 -21.70
N ALA A 220 2.95 -5.29 -21.21
CA ALA A 220 2.72 -5.14 -19.78
C ALA A 220 1.48 -5.90 -19.32
N ARG A 221 1.56 -6.40 -18.09
CA ARG A 221 0.42 -6.86 -17.29
C ARG A 221 0.42 -6.06 -16.01
N TRP A 222 -0.74 -5.50 -15.65
CA TRP A 222 -0.88 -4.67 -14.47
C TRP A 222 -1.77 -5.36 -13.44
N ASN A 223 -1.19 -5.69 -12.30
CA ASN A 223 -1.83 -6.43 -11.23
C ASN A 223 -1.90 -5.57 -9.97
N TYR A 224 -2.88 -5.89 -9.14
CA TYR A 224 -3.20 -5.10 -7.97
C TYR A 224 -3.22 -5.96 -6.71
N PHE A 225 -2.73 -5.40 -5.61
CA PHE A 225 -3.04 -5.89 -4.27
C PHE A 225 -4.41 -5.39 -3.80
N GLU A 226 -5.06 -6.15 -2.94
CA GLU A 226 -6.28 -5.72 -2.27
C GLU A 226 -5.98 -4.55 -1.33
N SER A 227 -6.95 -3.63 -1.19
CA SER A 227 -6.81 -2.42 -0.38
C SER A 227 -6.27 -2.71 1.03
N GLY A 228 -5.20 -2.03 1.43
CA GLY A 228 -4.60 -2.18 2.76
C GLY A 228 -3.75 -3.44 2.93
N HIS A 229 -3.51 -4.20 1.86
CA HIS A 229 -2.66 -5.39 1.82
C HIS A 229 -1.56 -5.30 0.75
N GLY A 230 -1.19 -4.09 0.30
CA GLY A 230 -0.02 -3.86 -0.55
C GLY A 230 1.33 -4.03 0.13
N LYS A 231 1.33 -4.27 1.46
CA LYS A 231 2.56 -4.38 2.23
C LYS A 231 3.47 -5.45 1.64
N GLY A 232 4.69 -5.06 1.35
CA GLY A 232 5.61 -5.85 0.56
C GLY A 232 7.06 -5.41 0.69
N PRO A 233 7.92 -5.86 -0.24
CA PRO A 233 9.34 -5.53 -0.24
C PRO A 233 9.59 -4.03 -0.48
N CYS A 234 8.65 -3.30 -1.11
CA CYS A 234 8.73 -1.85 -1.28
C CYS A 234 8.73 -1.10 0.06
N ASP A 235 7.88 -1.50 1.04
CA ASP A 235 7.89 -0.90 2.38
C ASP A 235 9.24 -1.08 3.07
N GLY A 236 9.81 -2.29 2.97
CA GLY A 236 11.11 -2.61 3.56
C GLY A 236 12.25 -1.80 2.93
N LEU A 237 12.21 -1.64 1.60
CA LEU A 237 13.17 -0.82 0.86
C LEU A 237 13.06 0.65 1.21
N GLY A 238 11.85 1.22 1.17
CA GLY A 238 11.59 2.61 1.55
C GLY A 238 11.99 2.91 3.00
N GLY A 239 11.65 2.01 3.93
CA GLY A 239 12.07 2.14 5.33
C GLY A 239 13.58 2.07 5.52
N THR A 240 14.27 1.19 4.77
CA THR A 240 15.73 1.04 4.84
C THR A 240 16.44 2.29 4.33
N ILE A 241 16.02 2.82 3.18
CA ILE A 241 16.58 4.03 2.58
C ILE A 241 16.42 5.23 3.52
N LYS A 242 15.23 5.43 4.08
CA LYS A 242 14.99 6.51 5.05
C LYS A 242 15.86 6.37 6.30
N ARG A 243 16.01 5.15 6.82
CA ARG A 243 16.89 4.89 7.98
C ARG A 243 18.35 5.16 7.65
N MET A 244 18.83 4.78 6.47
CA MET A 244 20.21 5.05 6.04
C MET A 244 20.47 6.56 5.97
N ALA A 245 19.55 7.33 5.37
CA ALA A 245 19.64 8.79 5.33
C ALA A 245 19.66 9.40 6.75
N ASP A 246 18.73 8.98 7.61
CA ASP A 246 18.68 9.43 9.01
C ASP A 246 19.97 9.11 9.78
N GLU A 247 20.55 7.92 9.58
CA GLU A 247 21.81 7.54 10.23
C GLU A 247 22.98 8.35 9.71
N ALA A 248 23.06 8.60 8.40
CA ALA A 248 24.12 9.40 7.79
C ALA A 248 24.07 10.85 8.30
N VAL A 249 22.88 11.44 8.38
CA VAL A 249 22.66 12.76 8.99
C VAL A 249 23.04 12.74 10.47
N LYS A 250 22.56 11.76 11.26
CA LYS A 250 22.84 11.67 12.71
C LYS A 250 24.32 11.53 13.04
N ARG A 251 25.10 10.89 12.17
CA ARG A 251 26.56 10.76 12.32
C ARG A 251 27.32 12.01 11.87
N GLY A 252 26.63 13.01 11.31
CA GLY A 252 27.25 14.19 10.70
C GLY A 252 28.02 13.86 9.42
N ALA A 253 27.74 12.72 8.78
CA ALA A 253 28.42 12.29 7.56
C ALA A 253 27.91 13.04 6.33
N VAL A 254 26.62 13.41 6.33
CA VAL A 254 25.97 14.17 5.26
C VAL A 254 25.04 15.22 5.87
N VAL A 255 24.75 16.25 5.09
CA VAL A 255 23.65 17.19 5.34
C VAL A 255 22.68 17.00 4.18
N ILE A 256 21.40 16.82 4.48
CA ILE A 256 20.35 16.62 3.48
C ILE A 256 19.32 17.72 3.65
N GLN A 257 19.22 18.63 2.68
CA GLN A 257 18.33 19.78 2.67
C GLN A 257 17.28 19.70 1.55
N ASP A 258 17.55 18.90 0.52
CA ASP A 258 16.69 18.74 -0.65
C ASP A 258 16.76 17.32 -1.25
N PRO A 259 15.88 16.99 -2.21
CA PRO A 259 15.88 15.69 -2.90
C PRO A 259 17.17 15.34 -3.63
N LYS A 260 17.92 16.33 -4.11
CA LYS A 260 19.19 16.10 -4.81
C LYS A 260 20.27 15.67 -3.82
N GLU A 261 20.39 16.37 -2.69
CA GLU A 261 21.29 15.99 -1.61
C GLU A 261 20.91 14.63 -1.00
N PHE A 262 19.61 14.31 -0.96
CA PHE A 262 19.15 12.98 -0.54
C PHE A 262 19.66 11.88 -1.49
N PHE A 263 19.62 12.13 -2.80
CA PHE A 263 20.11 11.20 -3.81
C PHE A 263 21.64 11.08 -3.78
N ASP A 264 22.35 12.20 -3.69
CA ASP A 264 23.83 12.24 -3.70
C ASP A 264 24.44 11.67 -2.39
N GLY A 265 23.70 11.73 -1.28
CA GLY A 265 24.15 11.34 0.06
C GLY A 265 23.99 9.86 0.42
N LEU A 266 23.42 9.04 -0.47
CA LEU A 266 23.16 7.60 -0.29
C LEU A 266 23.96 6.76 -1.28
#